data_AF-A0A2Z4ILT9-F1
#
_entry.id   AF-A0A2Z4ILT9-F1
#
_cell.length_a   1.000
_cell.length_b   1.000
_cell.length_c   1.000
_cell.angle_alpha   90.00
_cell.angle_beta   90.00
_cell.angle_gamma   90.00
#
_symmetry.space_group_name_H-M   'P 1'
#
loop_
_entity.id
_entity.type
_entity.pdbx_description
1 polymer ?
#
loop_
_entity_poly.entity_id
_entity_poly.type
_entity_poly.pdbx_seq_one_letter_code
_entity_poly.pdbx_strand_id
1 'polypeptide(L)'
;MLKYFHSITQKKTYKLHCTDDQTYVYWVSVYATTEGAFVHARGRDVFKDKCTALNYLEFLAKPCRESDYMDALKDYFQIDKAHREQFLASLQTKKRN
;
A
#
# COMPACT_ATOMS: atom_id res chain seq x y z
N MET A 1 -1.05 -16.87 -9.75
CA MET A 1 -0.11 -17.08 -8.61
C MET A 1 -0.13 -15.87 -7.70
N LEU A 2 -0.19 -16.07 -6.38
CA LEU A 2 -0.10 -15.01 -5.37
C LEU A 2 1.16 -15.17 -4.52
N LYS A 3 1.85 -14.05 -4.24
CA LYS A 3 2.97 -13.97 -3.28
C LYS A 3 2.93 -12.61 -2.57
N TYR A 4 3.49 -12.54 -1.37
CA TYR A 4 3.49 -11.34 -0.54
C TYR A 4 4.90 -11.00 -0.08
N PHE A 5 5.22 -9.70 -0.01
CA PHE A 5 6.54 -9.22 0.37
C PHE A 5 6.44 -7.96 1.24
N HIS A 6 7.42 -7.76 2.10
CA HIS A 6 7.54 -6.54 2.90
C HIS A 6 8.95 -5.94 2.76
N SER A 7 9.00 -4.65 2.41
CA SER A 7 10.25 -3.88 2.36
C SER A 7 10.25 -2.84 3.46
N ILE A 8 11.16 -3.01 4.40
CA ILE A 8 11.41 -2.03 5.47
C ILE A 8 11.98 -0.75 4.87
N THR A 9 12.93 -0.87 3.93
CA THR A 9 13.60 0.27 3.30
C THR A 9 12.64 1.12 2.47
N GLN A 10 11.81 0.48 1.64
CA GLN A 10 10.81 1.18 0.82
C GLN A 10 9.54 1.53 1.60
N LYS A 11 9.43 1.08 2.85
CA LYS A 11 8.25 1.22 3.73
C LYS A 11 6.96 0.80 3.02
N LYS A 12 7.01 -0.34 2.33
CA LYS A 12 5.93 -0.87 1.49
C LYS A 12 5.69 -2.35 1.78
N THR A 13 4.43 -2.73 1.81
CA THR A 13 3.97 -4.12 1.79
C THR A 13 3.35 -4.41 0.44
N TYR A 14 3.78 -5.49 -0.21
CA TYR A 14 3.48 -5.82 -1.59
C TYR A 14 2.66 -7.11 -1.70
N LYS A 15 1.81 -7.16 -2.73
CA LYS A 15 1.14 -8.36 -3.22
C LYS A 15 1.45 -8.53 -4.71
N LEU A 16 2.15 -9.61 -5.04
CA LEU A 16 2.33 -10.08 -6.41
C LEU A 16 1.12 -10.92 -6.81
N HIS A 17 0.51 -10.56 -7.93
CA HIS A 17 -0.57 -11.33 -8.55
C HIS A 17 -0.28 -11.55 -10.03
N CYS A 18 0.07 -12.79 -10.39
CA CYS A 18 0.27 -13.19 -11.77
C CYS A 18 -0.99 -13.91 -12.28
N THR A 19 -1.59 -13.37 -13.33
CA THR A 19 -2.59 -14.05 -14.17
C THR A 19 -1.93 -14.53 -15.46
N ASP A 20 -2.68 -15.21 -16.33
CA ASP A 20 -2.15 -15.69 -17.61
C ASP A 20 -1.79 -14.52 -18.56
N ASP A 21 -2.53 -13.42 -18.48
CA ASP A 21 -2.33 -12.26 -19.37
C ASP A 21 -1.40 -11.18 -18.80
N GLN A 22 -1.38 -10.99 -17.47
CA GLN A 22 -0.69 -9.86 -16.85
C GLN A 22 -0.11 -10.20 -15.48
N THR A 23 0.98 -9.52 -15.13
CA THR A 23 1.56 -9.56 -13.79
C THR A 23 1.39 -8.22 -13.09
N TYR A 24 0.72 -8.24 -11.94
CA TYR A 24 0.45 -7.07 -11.13
C TYR A 24 1.24 -7.11 -9.83
N VAL A 25 1.82 -5.96 -9.46
CA VAL A 25 2.42 -5.74 -8.14
C VAL A 25 1.62 -4.65 -7.45
N TYR A 26 0.77 -5.05 -6.52
CA TYR A 26 0.07 -4.12 -5.65
C TYR A 26 0.97 -3.75 -4.48
N TRP A 27 0.89 -2.51 -4.01
CA TRP A 27 1.65 -2.07 -2.85
C TRP A 27 0.82 -1.14 -1.95
N VAL A 28 1.13 -1.19 -0.67
CA VAL A 28 0.56 -0.32 0.38
C VAL A 28 1.71 0.23 1.21
N SER A 29 1.67 1.52 1.53
CA SER A 29 2.66 2.21 2.33
C SER A 29 1.95 3.05 3.38
N VAL A 30 2.20 2.75 4.66
CA VAL A 30 1.69 3.52 5.80
C VAL A 30 2.86 3.71 6.75
N TYR A 31 3.33 4.95 6.91
CA TYR A 31 4.45 5.25 7.80
C TYR A 31 4.52 6.72 8.21
N ALA A 32 5.21 6.97 9.32
CA ALA A 32 5.67 8.29 9.74
C ALA A 32 7.19 8.44 9.51
N THR A 33 7.65 9.66 9.23
CA THR A 33 9.07 10.03 9.27
C THR A 33 9.42 10.61 10.64
N THR A 34 10.71 10.65 10.97
CA THR A 34 11.21 11.30 12.19
C THR A 34 10.89 12.79 12.23
N GLU A 35 10.85 13.44 11.07
CA GLU A 35 10.54 14.86 10.90
C GLU A 35 9.02 15.16 10.93
N GLY A 36 8.19 14.17 11.26
CA GLY A 36 6.75 14.35 11.44
C GLY A 36 5.91 14.28 10.16
N ALA A 37 6.51 13.92 9.01
CA ALA A 37 5.72 13.65 7.80
C ALA A 37 5.01 12.29 7.92
N PHE A 38 3.74 12.24 7.55
CA PHE A 38 2.95 11.02 7.56
C PHE A 38 2.50 10.67 6.14
N VAL A 39 2.73 9.42 5.73
CA VAL A 39 2.39 8.91 4.40
C VAL A 39 1.45 7.74 4.54
N HIS A 40 0.31 7.81 3.85
CA HIS A 40 -0.60 6.69 3.63
C HIS A 40 -0.96 6.62 2.14
N ALA A 41 -0.47 5.60 1.45
CA ALA A 41 -0.63 5.46 0.00
C ALA A 41 -0.76 4.00 -0.41
N ARG A 42 -1.41 3.77 -1.54
CA ARG A 42 -1.46 2.46 -2.19
C ARG A 42 -1.39 2.62 -3.70
N GLY A 43 -0.92 1.59 -4.38
CA GLY A 43 -0.83 1.60 -5.83
C GLY A 43 -0.73 0.21 -6.42
N ARG A 44 -0.60 0.18 -7.75
CA ARG A 44 -0.48 -1.03 -8.54
C ARG A 44 0.43 -0.76 -9.73
N ASP A 45 1.48 -1.53 -9.83
CA ASP A 45 2.39 -1.55 -10.97
C ASP A 45 2.09 -2.77 -11.85
N VAL A 46 2.35 -2.65 -13.16
CA VAL A 46 2.12 -3.71 -14.15
C VAL A 46 3.45 -4.11 -14.75
N PHE A 47 3.72 -5.41 -14.77
CA PHE A 47 4.94 -6.01 -15.29
C PHE A 47 4.62 -6.86 -16.52
N LYS A 48 5.56 -6.85 -17.47
CA LYS A 48 5.45 -7.62 -18.73
C LYS A 48 5.42 -9.12 -18.50
N ASP A 49 6.17 -9.61 -17.51
CA ASP A 49 6.27 -11.02 -17.20
C ASP A 49 6.48 -11.27 -15.70
N LYS A 50 6.15 -12.51 -15.31
CA LYS A 50 6.24 -12.99 -13.93
C LYS A 50 7.66 -13.00 -13.37
N CYS A 51 8.65 -13.39 -14.17
CA CYS A 51 10.03 -13.56 -13.70
C CYS A 51 10.62 -12.20 -13.33
N THR A 52 10.40 -11.19 -14.17
CA THR A 52 10.86 -9.82 -13.91
C THR A 52 10.24 -9.26 -12.62
N ALA A 53 8.93 -9.41 -12.44
CA ALA A 53 8.25 -8.93 -11.24
C ALA A 53 8.74 -9.64 -9.97
N LEU A 54 8.96 -10.96 -10.04
CA LEU A 54 9.44 -11.74 -8.92
C LEU A 54 10.86 -11.35 -8.53
N ASN A 55 11.77 -11.26 -9.50
CA ASN A 55 13.16 -10.84 -9.27
C ASN A 55 13.24 -9.43 -8.67
N TYR A 56 12.41 -8.50 -9.17
CA TYR A 56 12.30 -7.15 -8.63
C TYR A 56 11.89 -7.15 -7.15
N LEU A 57 10.88 -7.94 -6.79
CA LEU A 57 10.39 -8.04 -5.42
C LEU A 57 11.38 -8.76 -4.49
N GLU A 58 12.01 -9.83 -4.95
CA GLU A 58 13.02 -10.58 -4.18
C GLU A 58 14.29 -9.75 -3.94
N PHE A 59 14.61 -8.80 -4.82
CA PHE A 59 15.69 -7.85 -4.62
C PHE A 59 15.36 -6.77 -3.57
N LEU A 60 14.12 -6.24 -3.57
CA LEU A 60 13.75 -5.08 -2.75
C LEU A 60 13.15 -5.42 -1.38
N ALA A 61 12.60 -6.62 -1.24
CA ALA A 61 11.70 -6.97 -0.15
C ALA A 61 11.90 -8.42 0.27
N LYS A 62 11.50 -8.72 1.51
CA LYS A 62 11.52 -10.08 2.03
C LYS A 62 10.13 -10.71 1.91
N PRO A 63 10.01 -12.02 1.65
CA PRO A 63 8.73 -12.71 1.67
C PRO A 63 8.01 -12.50 3.01
N CYS A 64 6.70 -12.27 2.95
CA CYS A 64 5.85 -12.09 4.12
C CYS A 64 4.53 -12.86 3.97
N ARG A 65 3.66 -12.77 4.97
CA ARG A 65 2.34 -13.43 4.96
C ARG A 65 1.30 -12.53 4.31
N GLU A 66 0.21 -13.15 3.85
CA GLU A 66 -0.98 -12.42 3.39
C GLU A 66 -1.55 -11.50 4.48
N SER A 67 -1.53 -11.96 5.74
CA SER A 67 -1.98 -11.17 6.89
C SER A 67 -1.29 -9.82 6.97
N ASP A 68 0.03 -9.78 6.72
CA ASP A 68 0.81 -8.54 6.80
C ASP A 68 0.35 -7.52 5.74
N TYR A 69 -0.02 -7.99 4.55
CA TYR A 69 -0.58 -7.15 3.49
C TYR A 69 -2.00 -6.69 3.82
N MET A 70 -2.83 -7.59 4.37
CA MET A 70 -4.19 -7.26 4.78
C MET A 70 -4.22 -6.28 5.94
N ASP A 71 -3.31 -6.39 6.88
CA ASP A 71 -3.19 -5.47 8.01
C ASP A 71 -2.73 -4.08 7.53
N ALA A 72 -1.75 -4.02 6.63
CA ALA A 72 -1.37 -2.75 5.99
C ALA A 72 -2.54 -2.09 5.24
N LEU A 73 -3.40 -2.88 4.57
CA LEU A 73 -4.62 -2.35 3.94
C LEU A 73 -5.63 -1.82 4.96
N LYS A 74 -5.83 -2.52 6.09
CA LYS A 74 -6.73 -2.06 7.15
C LYS A 74 -6.26 -0.72 7.71
N ASP A 75 -4.97 -0.60 8.02
CA ASP A 75 -4.37 0.63 8.53
C ASP A 75 -4.60 1.78 7.54
N TYR A 76 -4.30 1.55 6.25
CA TYR A 76 -4.54 2.52 5.19
C TYR A 76 -6.00 3.01 5.16
N PHE A 77 -6.97 2.08 5.16
CA PHE A 77 -8.40 2.46 5.07
C PHE A 77 -8.94 3.11 6.34
N GLN A 78 -8.42 2.74 7.53
CA GLN A 78 -8.78 3.39 8.78
C GLN A 78 -8.35 4.87 8.77
N ILE A 79 -7.14 5.15 8.31
CA ILE A 79 -6.61 6.52 8.18
C ILE A 79 -7.39 7.30 7.12
N ASP A 80 -7.61 6.70 5.95
CA ASP A 80 -8.34 7.34 4.85
C ASP A 80 -9.76 7.74 5.27
N LYS A 81 -10.45 6.86 6.01
CA LYS A 81 -11.74 7.14 6.61
C LYS A 81 -11.68 8.33 7.56
N ALA A 82 -10.72 8.36 8.48
CA ALA A 82 -10.57 9.44 9.45
C ALA A 82 -10.33 10.80 8.77
N HIS A 83 -9.46 10.85 7.76
CA HIS A 83 -9.21 12.07 6.97
C HIS A 83 -10.46 12.53 6.23
N ARG A 84 -11.21 11.60 5.62
CA ARG A 84 -12.47 11.92 4.94
C ARG A 84 -13.51 12.51 5.91
N GLU A 85 -13.66 11.91 7.09
CA GLU A 85 -14.61 12.38 8.11
C GLU A 85 -14.24 13.78 8.61
N GLN A 86 -12.95 14.03 8.89
CA GLN A 86 -12.45 15.36 9.27
C GLN A 86 -12.69 16.40 8.18
N PHE A 87 -12.41 16.06 6.92
CA PHE A 87 -12.66 16.95 5.78
C PHE A 87 -14.14 17.32 5.68
N LEU A 88 -15.05 16.33 5.76
CA LEU A 88 -16.49 16.56 5.73
C LEU A 88 -16.97 17.44 6.90
N ALA A 89 -16.46 17.22 8.11
CA ALA A 89 -16.76 18.05 9.27
C ALA A 89 -16.32 19.51 9.03
N SER A 90 -15.13 19.73 8.46
CA SER A 90 -14.62 21.07 8.17
C SER A 90 -15.49 21.85 7.17
N LEU A 91 -16.11 21.15 6.21
CA LEU A 91 -17.02 21.76 5.24
C LEU A 91 -18.36 22.16 5.87
N GLN A 92 -18.85 21.37 6.84
CA GLN A 92 -20.11 21.68 7.52
C GLN A 92 -19.96 22.90 8.43
N THR A 93 -18.83 23.04 9.13
CA THR A 93 -18.54 24.22 9.97
C THR A 93 -18.46 25.50 9.14
N LYS A 94 -17.87 25.46 7.94
CA LYS A 94 -17.81 26.61 7.01
C LYS A 94 -19.17 27.05 6.46
N LYS A 95 -20.21 26.21 6.49
CA LYS A 95 -21.57 26.57 6.04
C LYS A 95 -22.40 27.25 7.12
N ARG A 96 -21.98 27.18 8.39
CA ARG A 96 -22.70 27.75 9.54
C ARG A 96 -22.19 29.12 9.97
N ASN A 97 -21.05 29.55 9.43
CA ASN A 97 -20.45 30.87 9.60
C ASN A 97 -20.58 31.65 8.30
#